data_AF-A0A5B0J2B0-F1
#
_entry.id   AF-A0A5B0J2B0-F1
#
_cell.length_a   1.000
_cell.length_b   1.000
_cell.length_c   1.000
_cell.angle_alpha   90.00
_cell.angle_beta   90.00
_cell.angle_gamma   90.00
#
_symmetry.space_group_name_H-M   'P 1'
#
loop_
_entity.id
_entity.type
_entity.pdbx_description
1 polymer ?
#
loop_
_entity_poly.entity_id
_entity_poly.type
_entity_poly.pdbx_seq_one_letter_code
_entity_poly.pdbx_strand_id
1 'polypeptide(L)' 'MPRYEFRCRECSTTFEVERPMAASSDPADCPHGHADTVKLLSTIALGGRSGAAPRPAMAPAGGGGGCCGGGCCGG' A
#
# COMPACT_ATOMS: atom_id res chain seq x y z
N MET A 1 -11.88 10.92 20.78
CA MET A 1 -12.73 10.37 19.70
C MET A 1 -11.86 9.54 18.75
N PRO A 2 -12.40 8.58 18.00
CA PRO A 2 -11.63 7.90 16.94
C PRO A 2 -11.26 8.89 15.82
N ARG A 3 -10.08 8.67 15.23
CA ARG A 3 -9.57 9.43 14.08
C ARG A 3 -9.77 8.61 12.81
N TYR A 4 -10.19 9.26 11.74
CA TYR A 4 -10.36 8.65 10.43
C TYR A 4 -9.58 9.44 9.39
N GLU A 5 -8.91 8.72 8.49
CA GLU A 5 -8.13 9.33 7.42
C GLU A 5 -8.97 9.42 6.14
N PHE A 6 -8.84 10.56 5.46
CA PHE A 6 -9.51 10.83 4.19
C PHE A 6 -8.49 11.34 3.18
N ARG A 7 -8.72 11.01 1.90
CA ARG A 7 -7.94 11.52 0.78
C ARG A 7 -8.84 12.21 -0.23
N CYS A 8 -8.49 13.44 -0.60
CA CYS A 8 -9.13 14.13 -1.71
C CYS A 8 -8.64 13.56 -3.04
N ARG A 9 -9.54 13.28 -3.98
CA ARG A 9 -9.19 12.79 -5.31
C ARG A 9 -8.72 13.89 -6.26
N GLU A 10 -9.16 15.13 -6.03
CA GLU A 10 -8.82 16.28 -6.87
C GLU A 10 -7.39 16.78 -6.59
N CYS A 11 -7.09 17.14 -5.34
CA CYS A 11 -5.78 17.67 -4.96
C CYS A 11 -4.84 16.63 -4.35
N SER A 12 -5.27 15.38 -4.20
CA SER A 12 -4.50 14.28 -3.60
C SER A 12 -4.09 14.45 -2.14
N THR A 13 -4.54 15.51 -1.46
CA THR A 13 -4.27 15.79 -0.04
C THR A 13 -4.91 14.75 0.86
N THR A 14 -4.13 14.23 1.82
CA THR A 14 -4.59 13.37 2.90
C THR A 14 -4.79 14.20 4.17
N PHE A 15 -5.88 13.95 4.89
CA PHE A 15 -6.20 14.67 6.14
C PHE A 15 -6.96 13.76 7.11
N GLU A 16 -6.92 14.11 8.40
CA GLU A 16 -7.54 13.35 9.48
C GLU A 16 -8.75 14.08 10.06
N VAL A 17 -9.80 13.33 10.37
CA VAL A 17 -11.01 13.87 11.00
C VAL A 17 -11.34 13.07 12.25
N GLU A 18 -11.46 13.77 13.39
CA GLU A 18 -11.92 13.19 14.65
C GLU A 18 -13.45 13.23 14.70
N ARG A 19 -14.10 12.07 14.76
CA ARG A 19 -15.57 11.99 14.81
C ARG A 19 -16.04 10.73 15.54
N PRO A 20 -17.26 10.69 16.08
CA PRO A 20 -17.80 9.48 16.71
C PRO A 20 -17.96 8.34 15.69
N MET A 21 -17.96 7.08 16.15
CA MET A 21 -18.10 5.92 15.25
C MET A 21 -19.38 5.96 14.40
N ALA A 22 -20.46 6.55 14.91
CA ALA A 22 -21.71 6.71 14.16
C ALA A 22 -21.55 7.55 12.88
N ALA A 23 -20.64 8.53 12.89
CA ALA A 23 -20.37 9.41 11.73
C ALA A 23 -19.22 8.89 10.85
N SER A 24 -18.80 7.64 11.06
CA SER A 24 -17.66 7.05 10.34
C SER A 24 -17.81 7.05 8.83
N SER A 25 -19.04 6.90 8.33
CA SER A 25 -19.34 6.75 6.91
C SER A 25 -19.73 8.06 6.24
N ASP A 26 -19.90 9.14 7.00
CA ASP A 26 -20.20 10.46 6.44
C ASP A 26 -19.02 10.96 5.58
N PRO A 27 -19.30 11.66 4.47
CA PRO A 27 -18.27 12.34 3.70
C PRO A 27 -17.53 13.38 4.57
N ALA A 28 -16.34 13.78 4.12
CA ALA A 28 -15.55 14.82 4.77
C ALA A 28 -15.09 15.83 3.73
N ASP A 29 -15.34 17.12 3.97
CA ASP A 29 -14.91 18.16 3.05
C ASP A 29 -13.39 18.31 3.05
N CYS A 30 -12.82 18.44 1.86
CA CYS A 30 -11.39 18.72 1.74
C CYS A 30 -11.10 20.12 2.29
N PRO A 31 -10.01 20.33 3.05
CA PRO A 31 -9.62 21.67 3.55
C PRO A 31 -9.31 22.69 2.44
N HIS A 32 -9.20 22.23 1.19
CA HIS A 32 -9.01 23.07 0.00
C HIS A 32 -10.32 23.41 -0.75
N GLY A 33 -11.48 22.93 -0.27
CA GLY A 33 -12.79 23.24 -0.87
C GLY A 33 -13.32 22.23 -1.89
N HIS A 34 -12.68 21.06 -2.01
CA HIS A 34 -13.11 19.98 -2.90
C HIS A 34 -14.14 19.06 -2.23
N ALA A 35 -15.08 18.54 -3.02
CA ALA A 35 -16.13 17.63 -2.56
C ALA A 35 -15.77 16.14 -2.77
N ASP A 36 -14.86 15.83 -3.70
CA ASP A 36 -14.52 14.46 -4.05
C ASP A 36 -13.45 13.89 -3.10
N THR A 37 -13.90 13.40 -1.95
CA THR A 37 -13.05 12.78 -0.92
C THR A 37 -13.46 11.34 -0.66
N VAL A 38 -12.48 10.51 -0.33
CA VAL A 38 -12.70 9.11 0.04
C VAL A 38 -12.10 8.81 1.39
N LYS A 39 -12.84 8.06 2.20
CA LYS A 39 -12.33 7.53 3.45
C LYS A 39 -11.29 6.46 3.14
N LEU A 40 -10.08 6.65 3.66
CA LEU A 40 -9.07 5.60 3.66
C LEU A 40 -9.40 4.67 4.83
N LEU A 41 -9.64 3.40 4.52
CA LEU A 41 -9.59 2.36 5.53
C LEU A 41 -8.12 2.32 5.98
N SER A 42 -7.85 2.53 7.27
CA SER A 42 -6.49 2.49 7.82
C SER A 42 -5.84 1.13 7.53
N THR A 43 -5.26 0.99 6.34
CA THR A 43 -4.39 -0.11 5.98
C THR A 43 -3.07 0.20 6.64
N ILE A 44 -2.95 -0.13 7.93
CA ILE A 44 -1.64 -0.47 8.49
C ILE A 44 -1.06 -1.46 7.50
N ALA A 45 0.06 -1.09 6.90
CA ALA A 45 0.72 -1.82 5.84
C ALA A 45 0.84 -3.31 6.21
N LEU A 46 -0.02 -4.14 5.62
CA LEU A 46 0.31 -5.54 5.41
C LEU A 46 1.40 -5.51 4.34
N GLY A 47 2.64 -5.65 4.78
CA GLY A 47 3.85 -5.40 4.00
C GLY A 47 3.81 -5.93 2.57
N GLY A 48 4.21 -5.07 1.62
CA GLY A 48 4.33 -5.47 0.24
C GLY A 48 4.79 -4.34 -0.68
N ARG A 49 6.08 -4.00 -0.63
CA ARG A 49 6.93 -3.55 -1.76
C ARG A 49 6.24 -2.72 -2.87
N SER A 50 6.55 -1.43 -2.98
CA SER A 50 6.61 -0.70 -4.28
C SER A 50 7.33 0.64 -4.08
N GLY A 51 8.55 0.55 -3.59
CA GLY A 51 9.53 1.63 -3.55
C GLY A 51 10.85 1.11 -4.08
N ALA A 52 10.87 0.63 -5.32
CA ALA A 52 12.08 0.43 -6.11
C ALA A 52 11.64 0.11 -7.55
N ALA A 53 12.19 0.87 -8.51
CA ALA A 53 12.28 0.46 -9.89
C ALA A 53 12.70 -1.04 -9.99
N PRO A 54 12.28 -1.79 -11.04
CA PRO A 54 12.72 -3.16 -11.22
C PRO A 54 14.21 -3.17 -11.54
N ARG A 55 15.05 -3.18 -10.51
CA ARG A 55 16.44 -3.63 -10.62
C ARG A 55 16.42 -5.13 -10.34
N PRO A 56 16.76 -6.00 -11.30
CA PRO A 56 16.98 -7.40 -10.98
C PRO A 56 18.31 -7.49 -10.24
N ALA A 57 18.27 -7.35 -8.92
CA ALA A 57 19.42 -7.60 -8.06
C ALA A 57 19.30 -9.03 -7.51
N MET A 58 20.30 -9.82 -7.87
CA MET A 58 20.51 -11.24 -7.58
C MET A 58 19.99 -11.71 -6.22
N ALA A 59 19.33 -12.86 -6.22
CA ALA A 59 18.94 -13.59 -5.02
C ALA A 59 20.17 -14.01 -4.18
N PRO A 60 20.08 -13.99 -2.84
CA PRO A 60 21.18 -14.39 -1.98
C PRO A 60 21.40 -15.90 -2.03
N ALA A 61 22.67 -16.28 -2.15
CA ALA A 61 23.15 -17.64 -1.98
C ALA A 61 22.95 -18.11 -0.53
N GLY A 62 22.43 -19.32 -0.35
CA GLY A 62 22.30 -19.91 0.98
C GLY A 62 21.58 -21.25 1.03
N GLY A 63 22.28 -22.32 0.63
CA GLY A 63 22.27 -23.63 1.28
C GLY A 63 21.01 -24.51 1.21
N GLY A 64 21.12 -25.66 0.54
CA GLY A 64 20.26 -26.81 0.80
C GLY A 64 20.18 -27.83 -0.32
N GLY A 65 20.95 -28.91 -0.19
CA GLY A 65 20.62 -30.29 -0.60
C GLY A 65 19.97 -30.52 -1.96
N GLY A 66 20.75 -31.03 -2.91
CA GLY A 66 20.27 -31.40 -4.24
C GLY A 66 19.35 -32.62 -4.27
N CYS A 67 18.70 -32.79 -5.42
CA CYS A 67 18.38 -34.07 -6.03
C CYS A 67 17.86 -33.80 -7.45
N CYS A 68 18.32 -34.60 -8.43
CA CYS A 68 17.76 -34.73 -9.78
C CYS A 68 18.09 -33.56 -10.73
N GLY A 69 18.89 -33.68 -11.79
CA GLY A 69 19.39 -34.85 -12.50
C GLY A 69 19.46 -34.50 -13.99
N GLY A 70 20.64 -34.66 -14.61
CA GLY A 70 20.88 -34.53 -16.05
C GLY A 70 20.91 -33.08 -16.54
N GLY A 71 22.00 -32.54 -17.06
CA GLY A 71 22.87 -33.12 -18.06
C GLY A 71 22.47 -32.60 -19.44
N CYS A 72 23.46 -32.04 -20.14
CA CYS A 72 23.54 -31.89 -21.61
C CYS A 72 22.50 -31.04 -22.36
N CYS A 73 22.88 -29.77 -22.62
CA CYS A 73 22.78 -29.07 -23.92
C CYS A 73 23.89 -27.98 -23.91
N GLY A 74 25.02 -28.00 -24.63
CA GLY A 74 25.45 -28.83 -25.74
C GLY A 74 24.95 -28.28 -27.09
N GLY A 75 25.66 -27.32 -27.69
CA GLY A 75 25.40 -26.80 -29.05
C GLY A 75 25.28 -25.29 -29.12
#